data_AF-A0A1D8T7U4-F1
#
_entry.id   AF-A0A1D8T7U4-F1
#
_cell.length_a   1.000
_cell.length_b   1.000
_cell.length_c   1.000
_cell.angle_alpha   90.00
_cell.angle_beta   90.00
_cell.angle_gamma   90.00
#
_symmetry.space_group_name_H-M   'P 1'
#
loop_
_entity.id
_entity.type
_entity.pdbx_description
1 polymer ?
#
loop_
_entity_poly.entity_id
_entity_poly.type
_entity_poly.pdbx_seq_one_letter_code
_entity_poly.pdbx_strand_id
1 'polypeptide(L)'
;MMIRRTLTSAAIAIAAVVAPLISIAPSAVAAASDTYISNPPDDPSDRSHCDDQAELANNLADKGDRMAADGVVSAANMSGCRIYTFPSP
;
A
#
# COMPACT_ATOMS: atom_id res chain seq x y z
N MET A 1 -12.67 0.60 52.87
CA MET A 1 -12.37 1.36 51.64
C MET A 1 -10.90 1.10 51.30
N MET A 2 -10.62 0.21 50.34
CA MET A 2 -9.27 -0.34 50.06
C MET A 2 -8.54 0.51 49.02
N ILE A 3 -7.40 1.08 49.42
CA ILE A 3 -6.50 1.90 48.58
C ILE A 3 -5.65 0.95 47.73
N ARG A 4 -5.86 1.00 46.41
CA ARG A 4 -5.18 0.15 45.42
C ARG A 4 -3.78 0.70 45.16
N ARG A 5 -2.79 -0.19 45.26
CA ARG A 5 -1.35 0.08 45.14
C ARG A 5 -0.97 0.46 43.71
N THR A 6 -0.19 1.51 43.56
CA THR A 6 0.34 2.03 42.29
C THR A 6 1.46 1.12 41.76
N LEU A 7 1.35 0.76 40.47
CA LEU A 7 2.33 -0.04 39.73
C LEU A 7 3.41 0.89 39.17
N THR A 8 4.66 0.76 39.62
CA THR A 8 5.83 1.36 38.99
C THR A 8 6.39 0.38 37.96
N SER A 9 6.17 0.65 36.68
CA SER A 9 6.75 -0.14 35.60
C SER A 9 8.14 0.37 35.22
N ALA A 10 9.10 -0.54 35.21
CA ALA A 10 10.51 -0.33 34.85
C ALA A 10 10.65 0.17 33.40
N ALA A 11 11.47 1.20 33.20
CA ALA A 11 11.85 1.69 31.89
C ALA A 11 12.78 0.67 31.21
N ILE A 12 12.34 0.09 30.09
CA ILE A 12 13.17 -0.75 29.23
C ILE A 12 13.91 0.18 28.27
N ALA A 13 15.23 0.28 28.44
CA ALA A 13 16.12 0.94 27.50
C ALA A 13 16.15 0.13 26.19
N ILE A 14 15.68 0.73 25.09
CA ILE A 14 15.76 0.12 23.77
C ILE A 14 17.17 0.40 23.22
N ALA A 15 18.00 -0.63 23.24
CA ALA A 15 19.31 -0.64 22.62
C ALA A 15 19.17 -0.55 21.10
N ALA A 16 19.90 0.39 20.50
CA ALA A 16 20.10 0.51 19.06
C ALA A 16 20.82 -0.74 18.53
N VAL A 17 20.21 -1.48 17.61
CA VAL A 17 20.84 -2.63 16.96
C VAL A 17 20.50 -2.62 15.47
N VAL A 18 21.52 -2.26 14.70
CA VAL A 18 21.83 -2.50 13.28
C VAL A 18 20.70 -2.50 12.23
N ALA A 19 20.83 -1.55 11.31
CA ALA A 19 20.18 -1.54 10.01
C ALA A 19 20.39 -2.86 9.26
N PRO A 20 19.33 -3.51 8.75
CA PRO A 20 19.50 -4.50 7.70
C PRO A 20 19.79 -3.75 6.39
N LEU A 21 20.94 -4.06 5.81
CA LEU A 21 21.24 -3.85 4.39
C LEU A 21 20.25 -4.68 3.57
N ILE A 22 19.01 -4.22 3.46
CA ILE A 22 18.06 -4.77 2.51
C ILE A 22 18.54 -4.29 1.16
N SER A 23 19.16 -5.22 0.42
CA SER A 23 19.39 -5.08 -1.01
C SER A 23 18.05 -4.72 -1.65
N ILE A 24 17.91 -3.44 -2.00
CA ILE A 24 16.72 -2.90 -2.64
C ILE A 24 16.76 -3.46 -4.06
N ALA A 25 16.21 -4.65 -4.25
CA ALA A 25 15.69 -5.00 -5.56
C ALA A 25 14.78 -3.82 -5.96
N PRO A 26 14.92 -3.26 -7.18
CA PRO A 26 13.99 -2.23 -7.62
C PRO A 26 12.62 -2.90 -7.66
N SER A 27 11.85 -2.71 -6.58
CA SER A 27 10.41 -2.78 -6.61
C SER A 27 10.04 -1.95 -7.83
N ALA A 28 9.24 -2.50 -8.74
CA ALA A 28 8.64 -1.73 -9.82
C ALA A 28 7.70 -0.71 -9.16
N VAL A 29 8.29 0.33 -8.61
CA VAL A 29 7.63 1.48 -8.03
C VAL A 29 7.08 2.24 -9.21
N ALA A 30 5.79 2.47 -9.18
CA ALA A 30 5.13 3.31 -10.14
C ALA A 30 5.85 4.68 -10.14
N ALA A 31 6.46 5.12 -11.24
CA ALA A 31 7.08 6.44 -11.34
C ALA A 31 5.99 7.51 -11.31
N ALA A 32 6.28 8.76 -10.90
CA ALA A 32 5.25 9.80 -10.71
C ALA A 32 4.32 10.03 -11.93
N SER A 33 4.79 9.65 -13.12
CA SER A 33 4.06 9.69 -14.36
C SER A 33 3.32 8.41 -14.69
N ASP A 34 3.22 7.38 -13.85
CA ASP A 34 2.61 6.12 -14.31
C ASP A 34 1.09 6.10 -14.06
N THR A 35 0.36 5.58 -15.05
CA THR A 35 -1.08 5.29 -15.01
C THR A 35 -1.34 3.85 -14.58
N TYR A 36 -2.36 3.67 -13.74
CA TYR A 36 -2.89 2.36 -13.35
C TYR A 36 -4.03 1.95 -14.29
N ILE A 37 -3.95 0.74 -14.85
CA ILE A 37 -4.93 0.21 -15.82
C ILE A 37 -5.42 -1.16 -15.33
N SER A 38 -6.74 -1.32 -15.24
CA SER A 38 -7.41 -2.58 -14.92
C SER A 38 -7.53 -3.48 -16.16
N ASN A 39 -6.86 -4.63 -16.12
CA ASN A 39 -7.07 -5.72 -17.06
C ASN A 39 -8.24 -6.60 -16.61
N PRO A 40 -8.81 -7.42 -17.52
CA PRO A 40 -9.92 -8.30 -17.18
C PRO A 40 -9.57 -9.16 -15.95
N PRO A 41 -10.39 -9.10 -14.87
CA PRO A 41 -10.24 -10.00 -13.73
C PRO A 41 -10.60 -11.44 -14.13
N ASP A 42 -10.24 -12.39 -13.27
CA ASP A 42 -10.58 -13.81 -13.49
C ASP A 42 -12.09 -14.06 -13.40
N ASP A 43 -12.80 -13.30 -12.54
CA ASP A 43 -14.26 -13.26 -12.50
C ASP A 43 -14.79 -11.99 -13.20
N PRO A 44 -15.55 -12.10 -14.30
CA PRO A 44 -16.05 -10.94 -15.02
C PRO A 44 -17.02 -10.07 -14.20
N SER A 45 -17.62 -10.59 -13.13
CA SER A 45 -18.49 -9.81 -12.25
C SER A 45 -17.73 -8.77 -11.41
N ASP A 46 -16.44 -8.96 -11.19
CA ASP A 46 -15.57 -8.03 -10.47
C ASP A 46 -15.06 -6.87 -11.36
N ARG A 47 -15.42 -6.87 -12.65
CA ARG A 47 -14.86 -5.92 -13.63
C ARG A 47 -15.07 -4.46 -13.23
N SER A 48 -16.30 -4.09 -12.84
CA SER A 48 -16.59 -2.70 -12.46
C SER A 48 -15.83 -2.31 -11.19
N HIS A 49 -15.74 -3.21 -10.21
CA HIS A 49 -14.98 -2.96 -8.99
C HIS A 49 -13.50 -2.72 -9.28
N CYS A 50 -12.88 -3.56 -10.12
CA CYS A 50 -11.46 -3.42 -10.48
C CYS A 50 -11.19 -2.16 -11.30
N ASP A 51 -12.12 -1.76 -12.17
CA ASP A 51 -12.04 -0.50 -12.91
C ASP A 51 -12.13 0.71 -11.96
N ASP A 52 -13.04 0.69 -10.98
CA ASP A 52 -13.15 1.73 -9.94
C ASP A 52 -11.89 1.84 -9.07
N GLN A 53 -11.27 0.71 -8.71
CA GLN A 53 -10.00 0.72 -7.94
C GLN A 53 -8.85 1.32 -8.75
N ALA A 54 -8.77 1.04 -10.04
CA ALA A 54 -7.77 1.65 -10.92
C ALA A 54 -7.99 3.16 -11.05
N GLU A 55 -9.24 3.61 -11.20
CA GLU A 55 -9.57 5.04 -11.23
C GLU A 55 -9.24 5.74 -9.90
N LEU A 56 -9.53 5.10 -8.76
CA LEU A 56 -9.16 5.62 -7.45
C LEU A 56 -7.65 5.78 -7.30
N ALA A 57 -6.88 4.76 -7.72
CA ALA A 57 -5.42 4.81 -7.68
C ALA A 57 -4.85 5.94 -8.56
N ASN A 58 -5.39 6.14 -9.77
CA ASN A 58 -5.01 7.26 -10.63
C ASN A 58 -5.32 8.61 -9.98
N ASN A 59 -6.51 8.79 -9.42
CA ASN A 59 -6.89 10.02 -8.72
C ASN A 59 -5.98 10.34 -7.52
N LEU A 60 -5.49 9.32 -6.81
CA LEU A 60 -4.54 9.47 -5.71
C LEU A 60 -3.15 9.85 -6.22
N ALA A 61 -2.69 9.20 -7.29
CA ALA A 61 -1.44 9.53 -7.96
C ALA A 61 -1.43 10.97 -8.51
N ASP A 62 -2.53 11.41 -9.13
CA ASP A 62 -2.69 12.78 -9.65
C ASP A 62 -2.63 13.85 -8.54
N LYS A 63 -3.02 13.47 -7.31
CA LYS A 63 -2.91 14.31 -6.11
C LYS A 63 -1.53 14.25 -5.45
N GLY A 64 -0.61 13.43 -5.98
CA GLY A 64 0.72 13.21 -5.42
C GLY A 64 0.77 12.18 -4.28
N ASP A 65 -0.33 11.50 -3.96
CA ASP A 65 -0.39 10.49 -2.90
C ASP A 65 -0.16 9.07 -3.46
N ARG A 66 1.10 8.82 -3.86
CA ARG A 66 1.46 7.58 -4.55
C ARG A 66 1.51 6.36 -3.64
N MET A 67 1.83 6.55 -2.35
CA MET A 67 1.79 5.44 -1.39
C MET A 67 0.35 4.96 -1.17
N ALA A 68 -0.63 5.87 -1.14
CA ALA A 68 -2.02 5.47 -1.09
C ALA A 68 -2.46 4.79 -2.39
N ALA A 69 -2.05 5.30 -3.56
CA ALA A 69 -2.35 4.69 -4.85
C ALA A 69 -1.82 3.24 -4.95
N ASP A 70 -0.55 3.01 -4.57
CA ASP A 70 0.05 1.68 -4.55
C ASP A 70 -0.64 0.75 -3.52
N GLY A 71 -1.10 1.30 -2.41
CA GLY A 71 -1.88 0.57 -1.40
C GLY A 71 -3.24 0.10 -1.93
N VAL A 72 -3.97 0.97 -2.65
CA VAL A 72 -5.24 0.62 -3.31
C VAL A 72 -5.04 -0.50 -4.32
N VAL A 73 -4.03 -0.37 -5.19
CA VAL A 73 -3.72 -1.38 -6.21
C VAL A 73 -3.31 -2.71 -5.59
N SER A 74 -2.48 -2.68 -4.54
CA SER A 74 -2.06 -3.88 -3.83
C SER A 74 -3.25 -4.59 -3.18
N ALA A 75 -4.15 -3.84 -2.53
CA ALA A 75 -5.35 -4.40 -1.93
C ALA A 75 -6.30 -5.00 -2.98
N ALA A 76 -6.58 -4.26 -4.06
CA ALA A 76 -7.42 -4.72 -5.15
C ALA A 76 -6.86 -5.99 -5.81
N ASN A 77 -5.55 -6.03 -6.07
CA ASN A 77 -4.90 -7.20 -6.65
C ASN A 77 -4.92 -8.43 -5.72
N MET A 78 -4.83 -8.23 -4.40
CA MET A 78 -5.03 -9.33 -3.43
C MET A 78 -6.47 -9.84 -3.41
N SER A 79 -7.45 -9.00 -3.77
CA SER A 79 -8.86 -9.34 -3.85
C SER A 79 -9.29 -9.96 -5.19
N GLY A 80 -8.37 -10.11 -6.16
CA GLY A 80 -8.65 -10.75 -7.46
C GLY A 80 -8.62 -9.80 -8.66
N CYS A 81 -8.38 -8.51 -8.45
CA CYS A 81 -8.16 -7.58 -9.55
C CYS A 81 -6.80 -7.78 -10.23
N ARG A 82 -6.69 -7.29 -11.47
CA ARG A 82 -5.46 -7.33 -12.26
C ARG A 82 -5.11 -5.93 -12.75
N ILE A 83 -4.64 -5.10 -11.82
CA ILE A 83 -4.28 -3.70 -12.09
C ILE A 83 -2.77 -3.60 -12.29
N TYR A 84 -2.37 -3.02 -13.42
CA TYR A 84 -0.98 -2.86 -13.83
C TYR A 84 -0.63 -1.38 -13.99
N THR A 85 0.65 -1.08 -13.84
CA THR A 85 1.21 0.26 -13.91
C THR A 85 1.95 0.45 -15.23
N PHE A 86 1.70 1.55 -15.93
CA PHE A 86 2.35 1.91 -17.20
C PHE A 86 2.88 3.34 -17.16
N PRO A 87 4.08 3.62 -17.69
CA PRO A 87 4.56 4.99 -17.85
C PRO A 87 3.57 5.80 -18.69
N SER A 88 3.06 6.92 -18.18
CA SER A 88 2.33 7.89 -19.00
C SER A 88 3.29 8.57 -19.98
N PRO A 89 2.83 8.89 -21.21
CA PRO A 89 3.62 9.57 -22.23
C PRO A 89 4.01 11.01 -21.86
#